data_AF-A0A925BEI9-F1
#
_entry.id   AF-A0A925BEI9-F1
#
_cell.length_a   1.000
_cell.length_b   1.000
_cell.length_c   1.000
_cell.angle_alpha   90.00
_cell.angle_beta   90.00
_cell.angle_gamma   90.00
#
_symmetry.space_group_name_H-M   'P 1'
#
loop_
_entity.id
_entity.type
_entity.pdbx_description
1 polymer ?
#
loop_
_entity_poly.entity_id
_entity_poly.type
_entity_poly.pdbx_seq_one_letter_code
_entity_poly.pdbx_strand_id
1 'polypeptide(L)'
;MTNFWTKRIAQIAAFTLIGSVGGYVSPVAVAQTGSAVRLTNGGFERIDAQNPAQTAGWTPYEQGYQLDSQVRRGGSRSLRCENPGGGKTFGAFVTHTLDQSRALPITVTGWSKAQNIDGVADNDYAVYVDVTYMDGSALWGQTATFETGTHDWQRGQVTIFPSKPVRSVNVYALLRNHAGTAWFDDFEVREMTANRLFDGQNIAPPVLSRNAKSGWFVRDVEAGTPLHPLTPGATTLGLRLDLQAATGGSVVRGTLRNLTPKSRAVTVYYVERFDAARPVWWNTVRDGVPATETREYANLTQAGAGATGQLSQYPFACVTGQGEGRALAVPPDLGPRVARISFRPDTRLLFLSYDLALNGKGDTARHDRAPVAVARYAVDPAWGFRDAAARFYALFPEAFKRRAKSEGIWMPFTDPANVAGAEDFHIAYHEGDNSIASDRRKGILSFKYVEPMTYWMPMAKGVPRNYSQATALVRKIAANTGDPVASQQAQAVLSSGSRDASGRLNVAFRDAPWCDGAVWVLNPNPRMGGTSRLWTKARLNDAAKPVPGKPDQTDGEYLDSLEAWADVLDYRPESLRASTVPLCFAPGRFRPTLPTWFSVY
;
A
#
# COMPACT_ATOMS: atom_id res chain seq x y z
N MET A 1 10.67 11.62 43.41
CA MET A 1 10.21 12.65 42.46
C MET A 1 9.82 11.93 41.16
N THR A 2 8.72 11.16 41.03
CA THR A 2 7.37 11.17 41.62
C THR A 2 6.54 12.42 41.31
N ASN A 3 5.50 12.22 40.46
CA ASN A 3 4.45 13.15 40.02
C ASN A 3 4.97 14.34 39.17
N PHE A 4 4.32 14.76 38.08
CA PHE A 4 2.88 14.98 37.90
C PHE A 4 2.32 14.55 36.52
N TRP A 5 1.10 13.98 36.54
CA TRP A 5 0.19 13.84 35.39
C TRP A 5 -1.16 14.48 35.77
N THR A 6 -1.74 15.37 34.95
CA THR A 6 -3.20 15.42 34.65
C THR A 6 -3.65 16.60 33.77
N LYS A 7 -4.68 16.34 32.92
CA LYS A 7 -5.72 17.27 32.38
C LYS A 7 -5.26 18.37 31.40
N ARG A 8 -5.74 18.44 30.14
CA ARG A 8 -7.11 18.61 29.53
C ARG A 8 -7.50 20.09 29.33
N ILE A 9 -7.54 20.59 28.08
CA ILE A 9 -8.69 20.70 27.12
C ILE A 9 -9.64 21.92 27.35
N ALA A 10 -9.67 22.83 26.37
CA ALA A 10 -10.80 23.68 25.88
C ALA A 10 -10.31 24.40 24.59
N GLN A 11 -10.94 24.30 23.39
CA GLN A 11 -12.18 24.92 22.88
C GLN A 11 -12.07 26.46 22.68
N ILE A 12 -12.65 27.14 21.65
CA ILE A 12 -13.61 26.80 20.57
C ILE A 12 -13.44 27.81 19.36
N ALA A 13 -13.49 27.42 18.07
CA ALA A 13 -14.58 27.56 17.04
C ALA A 13 -15.11 28.99 16.71
N ALA A 14 -15.67 29.36 15.53
CA ALA A 14 -15.77 28.75 14.17
C ALA A 14 -15.64 29.83 13.03
N PHE A 15 -16.40 30.09 11.94
CA PHE A 15 -17.79 29.82 11.42
C PHE A 15 -17.89 30.06 9.87
N THR A 16 -18.51 29.16 9.07
CA THR A 16 -19.69 29.38 8.16
C THR A 16 -19.56 30.22 6.85
N LEU A 17 -19.69 29.60 5.63
CA LEU A 17 -20.90 29.38 4.72
C LEU A 17 -21.27 30.64 3.87
N ILE A 18 -21.83 30.67 2.63
CA ILE A 18 -22.67 29.81 1.74
C ILE A 18 -22.29 30.11 0.24
N GLY A 19 -22.53 29.32 -0.83
CA GLY A 19 -23.03 27.94 -1.07
C GLY A 19 -23.94 27.80 -2.33
N SER A 20 -23.88 26.66 -3.07
CA SER A 20 -24.69 26.26 -4.27
C SER A 20 -24.47 27.08 -5.59
N VAL A 21 -24.96 26.76 -6.82
CA VAL A 21 -25.94 25.78 -7.40
C VAL A 21 -25.54 25.31 -8.84
N GLY A 22 -25.90 24.08 -9.26
CA GLY A 22 -26.16 23.68 -10.69
C GLY A 22 -25.01 23.05 -11.51
N GLY A 23 -25.17 21.98 -12.33
CA GLY A 23 -26.36 21.17 -12.71
C GLY A 23 -25.98 19.76 -13.28
N TYR A 24 -26.96 18.93 -13.67
CA TYR A 24 -26.85 17.45 -13.78
C TYR A 24 -26.60 16.83 -15.18
N VAL A 25 -25.96 15.65 -15.21
CA VAL A 25 -26.25 14.49 -16.11
C VAL A 25 -25.97 13.17 -15.37
N SER A 26 -26.76 12.11 -15.58
CA SER A 26 -26.63 10.80 -14.89
C SER A 26 -26.49 9.59 -15.84
N PRO A 27 -25.67 8.56 -15.52
CA PRO A 27 -25.64 7.28 -16.22
C PRO A 27 -26.45 6.16 -15.51
N VAL A 28 -26.81 5.12 -16.26
CA VAL A 28 -27.69 4.00 -15.82
C VAL A 28 -26.95 2.98 -14.95
N ALA A 29 -27.62 2.47 -13.89
CA ALA A 29 -27.07 1.47 -12.97
C ALA A 29 -27.30 0.02 -13.44
N VAL A 30 -26.26 -0.82 -13.33
CA VAL A 30 -26.36 -2.29 -13.50
C VAL A 30 -26.62 -2.94 -12.14
N ALA A 31 -27.67 -3.75 -12.04
CA ALA A 31 -28.08 -4.36 -10.77
C ALA A 31 -27.11 -5.45 -10.29
N GLN A 32 -26.44 -5.22 -9.16
CA GLN A 32 -25.67 -6.26 -8.47
C GLN A 32 -26.58 -7.16 -7.63
N THR A 33 -26.98 -8.31 -8.18
CA THR A 33 -27.74 -9.34 -7.46
C THR A 33 -26.86 -10.15 -6.50
N GLY A 34 -26.51 -9.53 -5.39
CA GLY A 34 -26.22 -10.18 -4.11
C GLY A 34 -27.17 -9.60 -3.04
N SER A 35 -27.44 -10.33 -1.96
CA SER A 35 -28.34 -9.89 -0.89
C SER A 35 -27.74 -8.69 -0.14
N ALA A 36 -28.07 -7.48 -0.59
CA ALA A 36 -27.60 -6.24 0.02
C ALA A 36 -28.35 -5.99 1.34
N VAL A 37 -27.67 -6.28 2.47
CA VAL A 37 -28.11 -5.86 3.81
C VAL A 37 -27.86 -4.36 3.96
N ARG A 38 -28.66 -3.55 3.26
CA ARG A 38 -28.44 -2.11 3.13
C ARG A 38 -28.53 -1.44 4.51
N LEU A 39 -27.50 -0.69 4.88
CA LEU A 39 -27.49 0.11 6.11
C LEU A 39 -28.76 0.93 6.24
N THR A 40 -29.40 0.85 7.40
CA THR A 40 -30.56 1.68 7.75
C THR A 40 -30.21 3.14 7.54
N ASN A 41 -30.88 3.78 6.58
CA ASN A 41 -30.73 5.20 6.29
C ASN A 41 -29.30 5.66 5.93
N GLY A 42 -28.48 4.81 5.29
CA GLY A 42 -27.08 5.16 4.98
C GLY A 42 -26.87 6.32 3.98
N GLY A 43 -27.90 6.74 3.24
CA GLY A 43 -27.92 7.99 2.47
C GLY A 43 -28.62 9.15 3.21
N PHE A 44 -28.81 9.03 4.52
CA PHE A 44 -29.23 10.08 5.46
C PHE A 44 -30.60 10.77 5.23
N GLU A 45 -31.35 10.36 4.21
CA GLU A 45 -32.62 10.95 3.76
C GLU A 45 -33.71 11.10 4.84
N ARG A 46 -33.82 10.15 5.76
CA ARG A 46 -34.84 10.21 6.82
C ARG A 46 -34.30 10.95 8.03
N ILE A 47 -35.08 11.90 8.56
CA ILE A 47 -34.77 12.56 9.84
C ILE A 47 -35.34 11.79 11.01
N ASP A 48 -34.70 11.94 12.16
CA ASP A 48 -35.24 11.46 13.44
C ASP A 48 -36.52 12.25 13.79
N ALA A 49 -37.54 11.54 14.30
CA ALA A 49 -38.87 12.13 14.53
C ALA A 49 -38.93 12.96 15.83
N GLN A 50 -38.01 12.70 16.76
CA GLN A 50 -37.86 13.40 18.03
C GLN A 50 -36.87 14.56 17.90
N ASN A 51 -35.89 14.46 16.99
CA ASN A 51 -34.95 15.53 16.66
C ASN A 51 -34.74 15.70 15.14
N PRO A 52 -35.50 16.57 14.46
CA PRO A 52 -35.37 16.86 13.03
C PRO A 52 -33.99 17.34 12.54
N ALA A 53 -33.08 17.73 13.43
CA ALA A 53 -31.69 18.06 13.08
C ALA A 53 -30.79 16.82 12.94
N GLN A 54 -31.27 15.63 13.31
CA GLN A 54 -30.56 14.36 13.23
C GLN A 54 -31.15 13.44 12.16
N THR A 55 -30.36 12.50 11.65
CA THR A 55 -30.80 11.51 10.66
C THR A 55 -31.19 10.21 11.37
N ALA A 56 -32.34 9.63 11.02
CA ALA A 56 -32.91 8.51 11.75
C ALA A 56 -31.99 7.28 11.73
N GLY A 57 -31.68 6.75 12.91
CA GLY A 57 -30.86 5.53 13.07
C GLY A 57 -29.35 5.74 13.04
N TRP A 58 -28.85 6.98 12.99
CA TRP A 58 -27.43 7.28 13.19
C TRP A 58 -27.26 8.23 14.38
N THR A 59 -26.35 7.88 15.29
CA THR A 59 -26.03 8.68 16.46
C THR A 59 -24.94 9.70 16.10
N PRO A 60 -25.10 11.00 16.46
CA PRO A 60 -24.02 11.98 16.34
C PRO A 60 -22.78 11.55 17.13
N TYR A 61 -21.60 11.67 16.53
CA TYR A 61 -20.33 11.30 17.14
C TYR A 61 -19.55 12.54 17.60
N GLU A 62 -19.23 12.60 18.89
CA GLU A 62 -18.54 13.73 19.54
C GLU A 62 -19.23 15.09 19.30
N GLN A 63 -18.75 15.90 18.36
CA GLN A 63 -19.38 17.18 17.99
C GLN A 63 -20.55 17.02 16.98
N GLY A 64 -20.78 15.79 16.50
CA GLY A 64 -21.87 15.45 15.60
C GLY A 64 -21.66 15.95 14.18
N TYR A 65 -22.76 16.31 13.53
CA TYR A 65 -22.85 16.75 12.14
C TYR A 65 -23.98 17.78 12.00
N GLN A 66 -24.06 18.42 10.83
CA GLN A 66 -25.23 19.16 10.35
C GLN A 66 -25.82 18.45 9.13
N LEU A 67 -27.11 18.58 8.88
CA LEU A 67 -27.74 18.08 7.66
C LEU A 67 -27.63 19.15 6.56
N ASP A 68 -26.90 18.87 5.48
CA ASP A 68 -26.71 19.79 4.37
C ASP A 68 -27.53 19.34 3.15
N SER A 69 -28.54 20.13 2.79
CA SER A 69 -29.42 19.87 1.64
C SER A 69 -28.94 20.54 0.35
N GLN A 70 -27.87 21.35 0.39
CA GLN A 70 -27.26 21.94 -0.80
C GLN A 70 -26.15 21.04 -1.34
N VAL A 71 -25.20 20.66 -0.49
CA VAL A 71 -24.08 19.79 -0.84
C VAL A 71 -24.41 18.36 -0.44
N ARG A 72 -24.56 17.49 -1.45
CA ARG A 72 -24.90 16.07 -1.31
C ARG A 72 -24.44 15.28 -2.53
N ARG A 73 -24.42 13.95 -2.42
CA ARG A 73 -24.17 13.02 -3.52
C ARG A 73 -25.48 12.41 -4.01
N GLY A 74 -26.31 11.98 -3.08
CA GLY A 74 -27.62 11.39 -3.31
C GLY A 74 -28.79 12.34 -3.01
N GLY A 75 -30.00 11.82 -3.26
CA GLY A 75 -31.32 12.37 -2.90
C GLY A 75 -31.41 13.83 -2.45
N SER A 76 -31.64 14.07 -1.16
CA SER A 76 -32.06 15.35 -0.59
C SER A 76 -31.10 15.93 0.45
N ARG A 77 -30.16 15.18 1.03
CA ARG A 77 -29.18 15.70 2.01
C ARG A 77 -27.94 14.82 2.18
N SER A 78 -26.89 15.39 2.76
CA SER A 78 -25.73 14.65 3.30
C SER A 78 -25.40 15.10 4.73
N LEU A 79 -24.45 14.42 5.39
CA LEU A 79 -23.91 14.88 6.69
C LEU A 79 -22.73 15.81 6.47
N ARG A 80 -22.79 17.04 7.00
CA ARG A 80 -21.69 18.01 7.00
C ARG A 80 -20.96 18.00 8.34
N CYS A 81 -19.64 17.92 8.29
CA CYS A 81 -18.72 18.07 9.42
C CYS A 81 -17.78 19.24 9.13
N GLU A 82 -17.86 20.31 9.94
CA GLU A 82 -17.04 21.53 9.78
C GLU A 82 -16.14 21.71 11.00
N ASN A 83 -14.85 21.46 10.81
CA ASN A 83 -13.84 21.45 11.85
C ASN A 83 -12.79 22.56 11.61
N PRO A 84 -13.11 23.85 11.79
CA PRO A 84 -12.27 24.94 11.30
C PRO A 84 -10.93 25.10 12.04
N GLY A 85 -10.77 24.46 13.21
CA GLY A 85 -9.55 24.52 14.03
C GLY A 85 -8.80 23.20 14.18
N GLY A 86 -9.20 22.14 13.47
CA GLY A 86 -8.57 20.82 13.48
C GLY A 86 -8.76 19.98 14.75
N GLY A 87 -8.46 20.52 15.93
CA GLY A 87 -8.41 19.81 17.22
C GLY A 87 -9.74 19.35 17.83
N LYS A 88 -10.68 18.86 17.01
CA LYS A 88 -11.98 18.30 17.41
C LYS A 88 -12.28 17.01 16.62
N THR A 89 -13.32 16.30 17.05
CA THR A 89 -13.90 15.15 16.34
C THR A 89 -15.37 15.43 16.01
N PHE A 90 -15.74 15.20 14.76
CA PHE A 90 -17.07 15.31 14.19
C PHE A 90 -17.42 14.00 13.47
N GLY A 91 -18.70 13.78 13.24
CA GLY A 91 -19.18 12.62 12.51
C GLY A 91 -20.53 12.08 12.97
N ALA A 92 -20.91 10.96 12.37
CA ALA A 92 -22.02 10.12 12.82
C ALA A 92 -21.56 8.66 12.90
N PHE A 93 -22.23 7.85 13.70
CA PHE A 93 -22.05 6.41 13.68
C PHE A 93 -23.38 5.64 13.74
N VAL A 94 -23.34 4.40 13.25
CA VAL A 94 -24.43 3.43 13.37
C VAL A 94 -23.88 2.07 13.77
N THR A 95 -24.48 1.46 14.78
CA THR A 95 -24.27 0.05 15.09
C THR A 95 -25.17 -0.79 14.21
N HIS A 96 -24.58 -1.65 13.38
CA HIS A 96 -25.29 -2.58 12.52
C HIS A 96 -25.03 -4.01 12.97
N THR A 97 -26.08 -4.67 13.48
CA THR A 97 -26.05 -6.08 13.89
C THR A 97 -26.05 -7.00 12.67
N LEU A 98 -25.22 -8.03 12.72
CA LEU A 98 -25.07 -9.08 11.70
C LEU A 98 -25.36 -10.48 12.26
N ASP A 99 -25.06 -10.72 13.55
CA ASP A 99 -25.25 -12.00 14.26
C ASP A 99 -24.82 -13.24 13.46
N GLN A 100 -23.61 -13.16 12.90
CA GLN A 100 -23.06 -14.19 12.03
C GLN A 100 -22.96 -15.56 12.72
N SER A 101 -23.49 -16.60 12.06
CA SER A 101 -23.32 -18.00 12.46
C SER A 101 -21.94 -18.58 12.10
N ARG A 102 -21.20 -17.92 11.20
CA ARG A 102 -19.81 -18.23 10.82
C ARG A 102 -19.12 -16.96 10.33
N ALA A 103 -17.79 -16.87 10.44
CA ALA A 103 -17.04 -15.74 9.91
C ALA A 103 -17.34 -15.54 8.40
N LEU A 104 -17.93 -14.40 8.05
CA LEU A 104 -18.11 -13.94 6.67
C LEU A 104 -17.47 -12.56 6.49
N PRO A 105 -16.78 -12.29 5.37
CA PRO A 105 -16.20 -10.97 5.13
C PRO A 105 -17.26 -9.88 5.05
N ILE A 106 -16.89 -8.67 5.48
CA ILE A 106 -17.77 -7.52 5.51
C ILE A 106 -17.15 -6.41 4.68
N THR A 107 -17.84 -5.99 3.61
CA THR A 107 -17.48 -4.77 2.88
C THR A 107 -18.27 -3.60 3.47
N VAL A 108 -17.58 -2.53 3.87
CA VAL A 108 -18.22 -1.28 4.31
C VAL A 108 -17.74 -0.16 3.41
N THR A 109 -18.68 0.61 2.87
CA THR A 109 -18.41 1.69 1.93
C THR A 109 -19.17 2.94 2.32
N GLY A 110 -18.63 4.09 1.95
CA GLY A 110 -19.27 5.39 2.11
C GLY A 110 -18.58 6.40 1.20
N TRP A 111 -19.22 7.53 0.95
CA TRP A 111 -18.65 8.60 0.14
C TRP A 111 -18.34 9.81 1.00
N SER A 112 -17.29 10.54 0.64
CA SER A 112 -17.02 11.85 1.22
C SER A 112 -16.51 12.85 0.20
N LYS A 113 -16.79 14.13 0.46
CA LYS A 113 -16.34 15.29 -0.29
C LYS A 113 -15.61 16.21 0.66
N ALA A 114 -14.43 16.72 0.28
CA ALA A 114 -13.62 17.60 1.12
C ALA A 114 -13.57 19.03 0.58
N GLN A 115 -13.50 20.00 1.50
CA GLN A 115 -13.06 21.37 1.24
C GLN A 115 -12.03 21.78 2.28
N ASN A 116 -10.82 22.09 1.80
CA ASN A 116 -9.68 22.59 2.56
C ASN A 116 -9.30 21.74 3.79
N ILE A 117 -9.50 20.42 3.72
CA ILE A 117 -9.02 19.47 4.73
C ILE A 117 -7.48 19.52 4.77
N ASP A 118 -6.89 19.77 5.92
CA ASP A 118 -5.43 19.90 6.08
C ASP A 118 -4.73 18.57 6.40
N GLY A 119 -3.42 18.62 6.69
CA GLY A 119 -2.62 17.41 6.98
C GLY A 119 -2.31 16.55 5.75
N VAL A 120 -2.34 15.22 5.94
CA VAL A 120 -2.15 14.14 4.95
C VAL A 120 -3.22 13.07 5.15
N ALA A 121 -3.53 12.24 4.16
CA ALA A 121 -4.60 11.25 4.25
C ALA A 121 -4.29 10.15 5.29
N ASP A 122 -5.02 10.13 6.41
CA ASP A 122 -4.89 9.12 7.48
C ASP A 122 -6.25 8.69 8.07
N ASN A 123 -6.22 7.92 9.16
CA ASN A 123 -7.39 7.30 9.79
C ASN A 123 -8.40 8.29 10.40
N ASP A 124 -8.03 9.55 10.54
CA ASP A 124 -8.85 10.57 11.19
C ASP A 124 -9.82 11.25 10.21
N TYR A 125 -9.63 11.12 8.90
CA TYR A 125 -10.64 11.44 7.88
C TYR A 125 -10.98 10.20 7.03
N ALA A 126 -12.02 9.44 7.44
CA ALA A 126 -12.25 8.10 6.92
C ALA A 126 -13.72 7.62 6.99
N VAL A 127 -14.02 6.59 6.20
CA VAL A 127 -14.97 5.54 6.64
C VAL A 127 -14.22 4.73 7.69
N TYR A 128 -14.64 4.79 8.94
CA TYR A 128 -13.98 4.10 10.06
C TYR A 128 -14.93 3.04 10.62
N VAL A 129 -14.43 1.84 10.91
CA VAL A 129 -15.26 0.69 11.33
C VAL A 129 -14.63 -0.06 12.49
N ASP A 130 -15.41 -0.27 13.54
CA ASP A 130 -15.08 -1.18 14.64
C ASP A 130 -15.98 -2.43 14.58
N VAL A 131 -15.47 -3.57 15.02
CA VAL A 131 -16.11 -4.89 14.88
C VAL A 131 -16.21 -5.56 16.24
N THR A 132 -17.41 -6.03 16.61
CA THR A 132 -17.64 -6.88 17.78
C THR A 132 -17.91 -8.31 17.33
N TYR A 133 -17.14 -9.27 17.83
CA TYR A 133 -17.30 -10.70 17.53
C TYR A 133 -18.39 -11.35 18.41
N MET A 134 -18.88 -12.52 17.97
CA MET A 134 -19.90 -13.28 18.70
C MET A 134 -19.45 -13.71 20.11
N ASP A 135 -18.15 -13.88 20.34
CA ASP A 135 -17.57 -14.16 21.66
C ASP A 135 -17.35 -12.92 22.55
N GLY A 136 -17.68 -11.72 22.06
CA GLY A 136 -17.50 -10.45 22.77
C GLY A 136 -16.08 -9.84 22.66
N SER A 137 -15.14 -10.50 22.00
CA SER A 137 -13.87 -9.85 21.60
C SER A 137 -14.10 -8.88 20.43
N ALA A 138 -13.13 -8.01 20.14
CA ALA A 138 -13.29 -6.93 19.17
C ALA A 138 -12.07 -6.72 18.27
N LEU A 139 -12.31 -6.15 17.08
CA LEU A 139 -11.30 -5.67 16.13
C LEU A 139 -11.61 -4.20 15.81
N TRP A 140 -10.69 -3.32 16.19
CA TRP A 140 -10.88 -1.86 16.13
C TRP A 140 -10.22 -1.26 14.87
N GLY A 141 -10.65 -0.06 14.47
CA GLY A 141 -9.92 0.83 13.57
C GLY A 141 -9.75 0.32 12.13
N GLN A 142 -10.76 -0.36 11.58
CA GLN A 142 -10.75 -0.80 10.19
C GLN A 142 -11.21 0.33 9.27
N THR A 143 -10.28 0.97 8.55
CA THR A 143 -10.52 2.23 7.85
C THR A 143 -10.48 2.15 6.32
N ALA A 144 -11.15 3.10 5.68
CA ALA A 144 -10.85 3.56 4.33
C ALA A 144 -10.77 5.08 4.32
N THR A 145 -9.56 5.60 4.14
CA THR A 145 -9.23 7.02 4.30
C THR A 145 -9.60 7.84 3.06
N PHE A 146 -9.93 9.11 3.27
CA PHE A 146 -10.23 10.09 2.22
C PHE A 146 -9.02 11.01 1.95
N GLU A 147 -9.03 11.73 0.83
CA GLU A 147 -7.93 12.65 0.47
C GLU A 147 -8.01 13.97 1.25
N THR A 148 -6.91 14.37 1.89
CA THR A 148 -6.82 15.72 2.46
C THR A 148 -6.65 16.76 1.37
N GLY A 149 -7.40 17.85 1.45
CA GLY A 149 -7.38 18.99 0.54
C GLY A 149 -8.79 19.40 0.17
N THR A 150 -9.00 19.70 -1.11
CA THR A 150 -10.32 19.94 -1.70
C THR A 150 -10.52 18.97 -2.84
N HIS A 151 -11.55 18.13 -2.77
CA HIS A 151 -11.89 17.16 -3.80
C HIS A 151 -13.40 17.06 -4.00
N ASP A 152 -13.82 16.44 -5.10
CA ASP A 152 -15.23 16.06 -5.27
C ASP A 152 -15.51 14.66 -4.67
N TRP A 153 -16.76 14.21 -4.65
CA TRP A 153 -17.17 12.96 -4.01
C TRP A 153 -16.25 11.76 -4.32
N GLN A 154 -15.43 11.38 -3.33
CA GLN A 154 -14.56 10.21 -3.32
C GLN A 154 -15.29 9.05 -2.63
N ARG A 155 -15.08 7.82 -3.10
CA ARG A 155 -15.61 6.60 -2.45
C ARG A 155 -14.56 5.95 -1.56
N GLY A 156 -14.86 5.81 -0.27
CA GLY A 156 -14.16 4.92 0.65
C GLY A 156 -14.74 3.50 0.58
N GLN A 157 -13.87 2.50 0.65
CA GLN A 157 -14.26 1.10 0.84
C GLN A 157 -13.23 0.39 1.71
N VAL A 158 -13.67 -0.15 2.84
CA VAL A 158 -12.91 -1.14 3.62
C VAL A 158 -13.54 -2.52 3.39
N THR A 159 -12.73 -3.57 3.38
CA THR A 159 -13.23 -4.95 3.36
C THR A 159 -12.52 -5.74 4.46
N ILE A 160 -13.30 -6.17 5.43
CA ILE A 160 -12.84 -6.77 6.67
C ILE A 160 -12.88 -8.28 6.51
N PHE A 161 -11.79 -8.94 6.88
CA PHE A 161 -11.65 -10.39 6.91
C PHE A 161 -11.64 -10.87 8.36
N PRO A 162 -12.82 -11.08 8.98
CA PRO A 162 -12.89 -11.43 10.38
C PRO A 162 -12.40 -12.87 10.61
N SER A 163 -11.60 -13.06 11.66
CA SER A 163 -11.10 -14.38 12.09
C SER A 163 -12.13 -15.19 12.91
N LYS A 164 -13.26 -14.56 13.26
CA LYS A 164 -14.36 -15.09 14.07
C LYS A 164 -15.71 -14.61 13.52
N PRO A 165 -16.84 -15.25 13.83
CA PRO A 165 -18.16 -14.73 13.45
C PRO A 165 -18.41 -13.36 14.10
N VAL A 166 -18.90 -12.40 13.32
CA VAL A 166 -19.17 -11.01 13.75
C VAL A 166 -20.60 -10.87 14.28
N ARG A 167 -20.74 -10.29 15.48
CA ARG A 167 -22.03 -9.91 16.07
C ARG A 167 -22.54 -8.60 15.47
N SER A 168 -21.69 -7.58 15.45
CA SER A 168 -22.04 -6.26 14.93
C SER A 168 -20.82 -5.47 14.45
N VAL A 169 -21.08 -4.46 13.63
CA VAL A 169 -20.10 -3.43 13.25
C VAL A 169 -20.61 -2.05 13.64
N ASN A 170 -19.73 -1.21 14.20
CA ASN A 170 -19.97 0.22 14.34
C ASN A 170 -19.34 0.92 13.14
N VAL A 171 -20.16 1.53 12.28
CA VAL A 171 -19.70 2.24 11.09
C VAL A 171 -19.78 3.73 11.35
N TYR A 172 -18.65 4.42 11.16
CA TYR A 172 -18.48 5.85 11.39
C TYR A 172 -18.23 6.58 10.08
N ALA A 173 -18.92 7.71 9.90
CA ALA A 173 -18.52 8.78 9.00
C ALA A 173 -17.68 9.76 9.83
N LEU A 174 -16.34 9.70 9.72
CA LEU A 174 -15.42 10.31 10.70
C LEU A 174 -14.64 11.50 10.11
N LEU A 175 -14.68 12.65 10.80
CA LEU A 175 -13.72 13.74 10.64
C LEU A 175 -13.16 14.16 12.02
N ARG A 176 -11.93 13.73 12.31
CA ARG A 176 -11.15 14.02 13.51
C ARG A 176 -9.86 14.74 13.12
N ASN A 177 -9.29 15.54 14.01
CA ASN A 177 -7.94 16.15 14.00
C ASN A 177 -7.51 17.02 12.79
N HIS A 178 -8.15 16.91 11.62
CA HIS A 178 -7.92 17.75 10.44
C HIS A 178 -8.76 19.02 10.45
N ALA A 179 -8.15 20.15 10.14
CA ALA A 179 -8.86 21.40 9.91
C ALA A 179 -9.54 21.40 8.53
N GLY A 180 -10.79 21.83 8.43
CA GLY A 180 -11.53 21.95 7.15
C GLY A 180 -12.99 21.47 7.24
N THR A 181 -13.61 21.23 6.08
CA THR A 181 -15.01 20.76 5.98
C THR A 181 -15.11 19.48 5.15
N ALA A 182 -15.80 18.48 5.66
CA ALA A 182 -16.14 17.26 4.95
C ALA A 182 -17.66 17.05 4.89
N TRP A 183 -18.16 16.51 3.79
CA TRP A 183 -19.53 16.01 3.65
C TRP A 183 -19.50 14.49 3.49
N PHE A 184 -20.47 13.77 4.03
CA PHE A 184 -20.53 12.30 4.02
C PHE A 184 -21.90 11.81 3.52
N ASP A 185 -21.92 10.83 2.62
CA ASP A 185 -23.13 10.34 1.94
C ASP A 185 -23.01 8.87 1.49
N ASP A 186 -24.13 8.24 1.13
CA ASP A 186 -24.24 6.91 0.52
C ASP A 186 -23.42 5.80 1.21
N PHE A 187 -23.62 5.64 2.54
CA PHE A 187 -23.01 4.57 3.33
C PHE A 187 -23.76 3.23 3.16
N GLU A 188 -22.99 2.14 3.09
CA GLU A 188 -23.50 0.79 2.93
C GLU A 188 -22.59 -0.25 3.61
N VAL A 189 -23.19 -1.23 4.28
CA VAL A 189 -22.55 -2.47 4.71
C VAL A 189 -23.03 -3.59 3.79
N ARG A 190 -22.16 -4.55 3.47
CA ARG A 190 -22.52 -5.81 2.81
C ARG A 190 -21.76 -6.96 3.44
N GLU A 191 -22.50 -7.96 3.91
CA GLU A 191 -21.92 -9.28 4.14
C GLU A 191 -21.61 -9.94 2.79
N MET A 192 -20.44 -10.57 2.70
CA MET A 192 -20.03 -11.33 1.53
C MET A 192 -20.44 -12.79 1.68
N THR A 193 -21.30 -13.27 0.81
CA THR A 193 -21.61 -14.70 0.72
C THR A 193 -20.33 -15.48 0.38
N ALA A 194 -20.02 -16.54 1.13
CA ALA A 194 -18.73 -17.24 1.04
C ALA A 194 -18.36 -17.77 -0.36
N ASN A 195 -19.34 -17.98 -1.25
CA ASN A 195 -19.16 -18.34 -2.65
C ASN A 195 -18.67 -17.18 -3.56
N ARG A 196 -18.51 -15.98 -3.01
CA ARG A 196 -18.04 -14.76 -3.69
C ARG A 196 -16.82 -14.11 -3.00
N LEU A 197 -15.92 -14.92 -2.43
CA LEU A 197 -14.62 -14.46 -1.94
C LEU A 197 -13.49 -15.08 -2.76
N PHE A 198 -12.61 -14.26 -3.35
CA PHE A 198 -11.35 -14.73 -3.90
C PHE A 198 -10.32 -13.60 -3.92
N ASP A 199 -9.07 -13.87 -3.51
CA ASP A 199 -7.97 -12.90 -3.46
C ASP A 199 -8.34 -11.64 -2.66
N GLY A 200 -8.98 -11.83 -1.51
CA GLY A 200 -9.49 -10.74 -0.66
C GLY A 200 -10.59 -9.86 -1.28
N GLN A 201 -11.25 -10.30 -2.36
CA GLN A 201 -12.21 -9.49 -3.13
C GLN A 201 -13.59 -10.17 -3.28
N ASN A 202 -14.64 -9.36 -3.51
CA ASN A 202 -16.04 -9.82 -3.72
C ASN A 202 -16.30 -10.36 -5.14
N ILE A 203 -15.64 -11.47 -5.45
CA ILE A 203 -15.68 -12.17 -6.74
C ILE A 203 -15.84 -13.67 -6.53
N ALA A 204 -16.55 -14.33 -7.45
CA ALA A 204 -16.64 -15.78 -7.47
C ALA A 204 -15.25 -16.39 -7.80
N PRO A 205 -14.81 -17.46 -7.11
CA PRO A 205 -13.57 -18.16 -7.43
C PRO A 205 -13.52 -18.66 -8.89
N PRO A 206 -12.32 -18.72 -9.50
CA PRO A 206 -12.17 -19.09 -10.90
C PRO A 206 -12.41 -20.59 -11.13
N VAL A 207 -13.23 -20.91 -12.14
CA VAL A 207 -13.52 -22.29 -12.52
C VAL A 207 -12.51 -22.77 -13.56
N LEU A 208 -11.53 -23.57 -13.14
CA LEU A 208 -10.68 -24.34 -14.04
C LEU A 208 -11.51 -25.39 -14.79
N SER A 209 -11.23 -25.59 -16.09
CA SER A 209 -11.90 -26.62 -16.88
C SER A 209 -11.62 -28.04 -16.33
N ARG A 210 -12.46 -29.02 -16.71
CA ARG A 210 -12.52 -30.35 -16.09
C ARG A 210 -11.16 -31.06 -15.97
N ASN A 211 -10.33 -30.93 -17.01
CA ASN A 211 -9.02 -31.59 -17.09
C ASN A 211 -7.84 -30.64 -16.82
N ALA A 212 -8.09 -29.34 -16.63
CA ALA A 212 -7.02 -28.37 -16.37
C ALA A 212 -6.53 -28.49 -14.91
N LYS A 213 -5.24 -28.77 -14.76
CA LYS A 213 -4.51 -28.69 -13.48
C LYS A 213 -4.09 -27.27 -13.12
N SER A 214 -3.92 -26.39 -14.11
CA SER A 214 -3.61 -24.97 -13.92
C SER A 214 -4.23 -24.09 -15.00
N GLY A 215 -4.36 -22.79 -14.76
CA GLY A 215 -4.86 -21.82 -15.73
C GLY A 215 -4.56 -20.37 -15.35
N TRP A 216 -4.65 -19.47 -16.34
CA TRP A 216 -4.54 -18.02 -16.14
C TRP A 216 -5.93 -17.37 -16.18
N PHE A 217 -6.14 -16.36 -15.33
CA PHE A 217 -7.37 -15.57 -15.28
C PHE A 217 -7.04 -14.09 -15.14
N VAL A 218 -8.01 -13.22 -15.44
CA VAL A 218 -7.89 -11.77 -15.26
C VAL A 218 -9.23 -11.16 -14.89
N ARG A 219 -9.18 -10.05 -14.15
CA ARG A 219 -10.27 -9.08 -14.06
C ARG A 219 -9.77 -7.67 -14.30
N ASP A 220 -10.62 -6.84 -14.90
CA ASP A 220 -10.55 -5.40 -14.79
C ASP A 220 -11.22 -4.98 -13.47
N VAL A 221 -10.42 -4.43 -12.55
CA VAL A 221 -10.83 -4.10 -11.18
C VAL A 221 -11.58 -2.78 -11.15
N GLU A 222 -11.12 -1.80 -11.93
CA GLU A 222 -11.72 -0.48 -12.11
C GLU A 222 -13.13 -0.58 -12.71
N ALA A 223 -13.30 -1.41 -13.74
CA ALA A 223 -14.60 -1.72 -14.33
C ALA A 223 -15.44 -2.74 -13.51
N GLY A 224 -14.96 -3.17 -12.34
CA GLY A 224 -15.70 -4.05 -11.42
C GLY A 224 -15.98 -5.46 -11.95
N THR A 225 -15.29 -5.92 -13.00
CA THR A 225 -15.60 -7.17 -13.71
C THR A 225 -15.38 -8.43 -12.85
N PRO A 226 -16.08 -9.54 -13.14
CA PRO A 226 -15.75 -10.86 -12.57
C PRO A 226 -14.41 -11.40 -13.12
N LEU A 227 -13.98 -12.57 -12.66
CA LEU A 227 -12.84 -13.26 -13.25
C LEU A 227 -13.20 -13.84 -14.62
N HIS A 228 -12.38 -13.57 -15.63
CA HIS A 228 -12.45 -14.16 -16.95
C HIS A 228 -11.22 -15.05 -17.22
N PRO A 229 -11.37 -16.22 -17.86
CA PRO A 229 -10.24 -17.02 -18.33
C PRO A 229 -9.36 -16.23 -19.31
N LEU A 230 -8.04 -16.24 -19.07
CA LEU A 230 -7.05 -15.57 -19.89
C LEU A 230 -6.20 -16.62 -20.64
N THR A 231 -6.80 -17.24 -21.65
CA THR A 231 -6.10 -18.21 -22.51
C THR A 231 -4.91 -17.52 -23.19
N PRO A 232 -3.67 -18.04 -23.07
CA PRO A 232 -2.49 -17.46 -23.72
C PRO A 232 -2.69 -17.28 -25.24
N GLY A 233 -2.23 -16.13 -25.76
CA GLY A 233 -2.42 -15.73 -27.15
C GLY A 233 -3.84 -15.23 -27.52
N ALA A 234 -4.87 -15.51 -26.71
CA ALA A 234 -6.23 -15.02 -26.93
C ALA A 234 -6.48 -13.66 -26.26
N THR A 235 -7.43 -12.91 -26.79
CA THR A 235 -7.83 -11.60 -26.26
C THR A 235 -9.04 -11.73 -25.32
N THR A 236 -8.86 -11.37 -24.05
CA THR A 236 -9.92 -11.35 -23.01
C THR A 236 -10.01 -9.94 -22.42
N LEU A 237 -11.20 -9.34 -22.34
CA LEU A 237 -11.44 -7.94 -21.91
C LEU A 237 -10.67 -6.84 -22.70
N GLY A 238 -10.07 -7.19 -23.85
CA GLY A 238 -9.13 -6.31 -24.57
C GLY A 238 -7.69 -6.39 -24.05
N LEU A 239 -7.39 -7.37 -23.20
CA LEU A 239 -6.05 -7.75 -22.75
C LEU A 239 -5.61 -9.03 -23.46
N ARG A 240 -4.29 -9.25 -23.60
CA ARG A 240 -3.71 -10.52 -24.10
C ARG A 240 -2.50 -10.92 -23.27
N LEU A 241 -2.37 -12.21 -22.97
CA LEU A 241 -1.18 -12.78 -22.34
C LEU A 241 -0.34 -13.55 -23.36
N ASP A 242 0.86 -13.04 -23.65
CA ASP A 242 1.85 -13.74 -24.45
C ASP A 242 2.77 -14.54 -23.50
N LEU A 243 2.67 -15.87 -23.46
CA LEU A 243 3.63 -16.70 -22.74
C LEU A 243 4.91 -16.90 -23.56
N GLN A 244 6.04 -17.00 -22.88
CA GLN A 244 7.31 -17.43 -23.48
C GLN A 244 7.27 -18.94 -23.75
N ALA A 245 8.01 -19.41 -24.75
CA ALA A 245 8.10 -20.85 -25.05
C ALA A 245 8.68 -21.61 -23.85
N ALA A 246 8.01 -22.69 -23.45
CA ALA A 246 8.35 -23.42 -22.23
C ALA A 246 9.64 -24.24 -22.40
N THR A 247 10.76 -23.74 -21.86
CA THR A 247 12.07 -24.41 -21.85
C THR A 247 12.18 -25.52 -20.79
N GLY A 248 11.08 -26.22 -20.48
CA GLY A 248 11.02 -27.33 -19.52
C GLY A 248 11.13 -26.95 -18.03
N GLY A 249 11.42 -25.68 -17.70
CA GLY A 249 11.68 -25.24 -16.32
C GLY A 249 10.43 -25.04 -15.43
N SER A 250 10.66 -25.00 -14.12
CA SER A 250 9.67 -24.69 -13.08
C SER A 250 9.10 -23.27 -13.14
N VAL A 251 9.60 -22.39 -14.02
CA VAL A 251 9.19 -20.98 -14.11
C VAL A 251 8.44 -20.73 -15.41
N VAL A 252 7.16 -20.39 -15.33
CA VAL A 252 6.36 -19.92 -16.45
C VAL A 252 6.51 -18.40 -16.54
N ARG A 253 6.82 -17.86 -17.72
CA ARG A 253 6.99 -16.41 -17.95
C ARG A 253 6.11 -15.94 -19.11
N GLY A 254 5.70 -14.67 -19.07
CA GLY A 254 4.93 -14.05 -20.13
C GLY A 254 4.85 -12.52 -20.03
N THR A 255 4.08 -11.93 -20.92
CA THR A 255 3.78 -10.49 -20.97
C THR A 255 2.29 -10.29 -21.14
N LEU A 256 1.65 -9.68 -20.15
CA LEU A 256 0.31 -9.13 -20.26
C LEU A 256 0.37 -7.85 -21.09
N ARG A 257 -0.59 -7.64 -21.98
CA ARG A 257 -0.71 -6.43 -22.83
C ARG A 257 -2.12 -5.87 -22.79
N ASN A 258 -2.22 -4.55 -22.74
CA ASN A 258 -3.45 -3.83 -23.05
C ASN A 258 -3.52 -3.57 -24.57
N LEU A 259 -4.60 -4.02 -25.22
CA LEU A 259 -4.84 -3.81 -26.64
C LEU A 259 -5.83 -2.66 -26.91
N THR A 260 -6.29 -1.98 -25.87
CA THR A 260 -7.27 -0.88 -25.92
C THR A 260 -6.64 0.47 -25.56
N PRO A 261 -7.16 1.61 -26.08
CA PRO A 261 -6.55 2.93 -25.86
C PRO A 261 -6.80 3.51 -24.46
N LYS A 262 -7.66 2.89 -23.65
CA LYS A 262 -7.89 3.30 -22.25
C LYS A 262 -6.88 2.60 -21.34
N SER A 263 -6.34 3.31 -20.35
CA SER A 263 -5.65 2.70 -19.21
C SER A 263 -6.63 1.87 -18.36
N ARG A 264 -6.11 0.96 -17.52
CA ARG A 264 -6.89 0.04 -16.68
C ARG A 264 -6.14 -0.35 -15.40
N ALA A 265 -6.85 -0.48 -14.29
CA ALA A 265 -6.42 -1.29 -13.14
C ALA A 265 -6.89 -2.75 -13.30
N VAL A 266 -5.96 -3.70 -13.34
CA VAL A 266 -6.26 -5.12 -13.56
C VAL A 266 -5.57 -6.01 -12.53
N THR A 267 -6.21 -7.12 -12.16
CA THR A 267 -5.54 -8.21 -11.43
C THR A 267 -5.43 -9.42 -12.36
N VAL A 268 -4.22 -9.89 -12.60
CA VAL A 268 -3.95 -11.16 -13.29
C VAL A 268 -3.67 -12.26 -12.28
N TYR A 269 -4.12 -13.47 -12.57
CA TYR A 269 -4.02 -14.63 -11.68
C TYR A 269 -3.40 -15.81 -12.43
N TYR A 270 -2.47 -16.51 -11.77
CA TYR A 270 -2.15 -17.90 -12.06
C TYR A 270 -2.76 -18.79 -10.99
N VAL A 271 -3.43 -19.87 -11.40
CA VAL A 271 -4.20 -20.75 -10.51
C VAL A 271 -3.83 -22.20 -10.79
N GLU A 272 -3.54 -22.99 -9.76
CA GLU A 272 -3.36 -24.44 -9.80
C GLU A 272 -4.34 -25.17 -8.87
N ARG A 273 -4.69 -26.42 -9.22
CA ARG A 273 -5.43 -27.31 -8.32
C ARG A 273 -4.49 -27.98 -7.32
N PHE A 274 -4.87 -28.00 -6.05
CA PHE A 274 -4.22 -28.79 -5.01
C PHE A 274 -5.26 -29.69 -4.33
N ASP A 275 -5.35 -30.94 -4.80
CA ASP A 275 -6.40 -31.89 -4.43
C ASP A 275 -6.06 -32.80 -3.23
N ALA A 276 -4.88 -32.61 -2.62
CA ALA A 276 -4.37 -33.49 -1.55
C ALA A 276 -5.27 -33.51 -0.30
N ALA A 277 -5.42 -34.69 0.30
CA ALA A 277 -6.16 -34.85 1.55
C ALA A 277 -5.42 -34.20 2.73
N ARG A 278 -6.19 -33.67 3.70
CA ARG A 278 -5.69 -32.98 4.91
C ARG A 278 -4.68 -31.86 4.57
N PRO A 279 -5.07 -30.84 3.78
CA PRO A 279 -4.17 -29.76 3.42
C PRO A 279 -3.74 -28.95 4.65
N VAL A 280 -2.50 -28.47 4.63
CA VAL A 280 -1.86 -27.62 5.65
C VAL A 280 -1.26 -26.43 4.93
N TRP A 281 -1.66 -25.23 5.35
CA TRP A 281 -1.06 -23.97 4.90
C TRP A 281 0.10 -23.61 5.84
N TRP A 282 1.20 -23.11 5.29
CA TRP A 282 2.38 -22.79 6.08
C TRP A 282 2.55 -21.27 6.28
N ASN A 283 2.59 -20.86 7.54
CA ASN A 283 2.77 -19.46 7.93
C ASN A 283 4.26 -19.08 7.98
N THR A 284 5.13 -20.02 8.41
CA THR A 284 6.59 -19.81 8.54
C THR A 284 7.39 -21.11 8.36
N VAL A 285 8.72 -21.04 8.43
CA VAL A 285 9.64 -22.20 8.56
C VAL A 285 9.43 -23.08 9.81
N ARG A 286 8.53 -22.72 10.73
CA ARG A 286 8.22 -23.49 11.96
C ARG A 286 6.72 -23.69 12.22
N ASP A 287 5.85 -22.97 11.53
CA ASP A 287 4.41 -22.93 11.81
C ASP A 287 3.57 -23.19 10.55
N GLY A 288 2.55 -24.02 10.70
CA GLY A 288 1.61 -24.41 9.66
C GLY A 288 0.31 -24.92 10.25
N VAL A 289 -0.80 -24.50 9.63
CA VAL A 289 -2.16 -24.67 10.14
C VAL A 289 -3.00 -25.57 9.21
N PRO A 290 -3.87 -26.44 9.76
CA PRO A 290 -4.83 -27.19 8.94
C PRO A 290 -5.70 -26.25 8.10
N ALA A 291 -5.66 -26.44 6.79
CA ALA A 291 -6.35 -25.60 5.83
C ALA A 291 -7.75 -26.18 5.54
N THR A 292 -8.61 -26.24 6.57
CA THR A 292 -9.90 -26.95 6.52
C THR A 292 -11.13 -26.04 6.59
N GLU A 293 -10.95 -24.74 6.81
CA GLU A 293 -12.05 -23.76 6.89
C GLU A 293 -12.46 -23.24 5.50
N THR A 294 -13.70 -22.75 5.36
CA THR A 294 -14.20 -22.15 4.11
C THR A 294 -13.72 -20.69 3.91
N ARG A 295 -12.46 -20.42 4.20
CA ARG A 295 -11.81 -19.11 4.02
C ARG A 295 -10.55 -19.24 3.16
N GLU A 296 -9.97 -18.10 2.84
CA GLU A 296 -8.65 -18.02 2.22
C GLU A 296 -7.54 -18.10 3.28
N TYR A 297 -6.41 -18.70 2.91
CA TYR A 297 -5.20 -18.80 3.71
C TYR A 297 -4.07 -18.13 2.93
N ALA A 298 -3.45 -17.10 3.52
CA ALA A 298 -2.43 -16.27 2.89
C ALA A 298 -1.56 -15.61 3.97
N ASN A 299 -0.27 -15.40 3.68
CA ASN A 299 0.66 -14.68 4.56
C ASN A 299 0.82 -13.26 4.00
N LEU A 300 0.04 -12.30 4.52
CA LEU A 300 -0.11 -10.96 3.93
C LEU A 300 0.39 -9.85 4.85
N THR A 301 0.90 -8.78 4.25
CA THR A 301 1.21 -7.50 4.90
C THR A 301 0.58 -6.34 4.13
N GLN A 302 0.48 -5.17 4.76
CA GLN A 302 -0.07 -3.96 4.14
C GLN A 302 0.93 -3.31 3.18
N ALA A 303 0.41 -2.73 2.10
CA ALA A 303 1.16 -2.13 1.00
C ALA A 303 0.63 -0.75 0.57
N GLY A 304 -0.58 -0.38 0.98
CA GLY A 304 -1.32 0.78 0.45
C GLY A 304 -1.78 0.65 -1.01
N ALA A 305 -1.31 -0.39 -1.73
CA ALA A 305 -1.45 -0.56 -3.17
C ALA A 305 -2.10 -1.90 -3.56
N GLY A 306 -2.60 -1.97 -4.80
CA GLY A 306 -3.29 -3.12 -5.38
C GLY A 306 -4.80 -3.10 -5.20
N ALA A 307 -5.45 -4.24 -5.44
CA ALA A 307 -6.89 -4.43 -5.32
C ALA A 307 -7.38 -4.52 -3.86
N THR A 308 -6.51 -5.02 -2.96
CA THR A 308 -6.81 -5.22 -1.53
C THR A 308 -6.02 -4.29 -0.60
N GLY A 309 -5.03 -3.56 -1.11
CA GLY A 309 -4.08 -2.81 -0.30
C GLY A 309 -2.95 -3.66 0.29
N GLN A 310 -2.88 -4.96 -0.03
CA GLN A 310 -2.00 -5.95 0.59
C GLN A 310 -1.13 -6.70 -0.42
N LEU A 311 0.08 -7.08 -0.01
CA LEU A 311 0.95 -8.03 -0.71
C LEU A 311 1.28 -9.24 0.19
N SER A 312 1.82 -10.31 -0.40
CA SER A 312 2.39 -11.40 0.39
C SER A 312 3.69 -11.00 1.09
N GLN A 313 3.80 -11.37 2.37
CA GLN A 313 4.97 -11.15 3.23
C GLN A 313 6.23 -11.86 2.72
N TYR A 314 6.06 -12.97 1.99
CA TYR A 314 7.14 -13.77 1.41
C TYR A 314 6.98 -13.84 -0.12
N PRO A 315 8.10 -13.91 -0.88
CA PRO A 315 8.03 -14.06 -2.34
C PRO A 315 7.53 -15.44 -2.80
N PHE A 316 7.36 -16.39 -1.88
CA PHE A 316 6.78 -17.72 -2.11
C PHE A 316 5.85 -18.11 -0.96
N ALA A 317 4.91 -19.02 -1.24
CA ALA A 317 4.16 -19.72 -0.21
C ALA A 317 3.82 -21.14 -0.64
N CYS A 318 3.57 -22.03 0.32
CA CYS A 318 3.32 -23.45 0.05
C CYS A 318 2.15 -24.03 0.83
N VAL A 319 1.50 -25.01 0.22
CA VAL A 319 0.51 -25.88 0.83
C VAL A 319 1.00 -27.34 0.72
N THR A 320 0.85 -28.09 1.80
CA THR A 320 1.18 -29.53 1.85
C THR A 320 -0.05 -30.34 2.19
N GLY A 321 -0.05 -31.63 1.92
CA GLY A 321 -1.10 -32.56 2.30
C GLY A 321 -0.56 -33.99 2.37
N GLN A 322 -1.45 -34.96 2.45
CA GLN A 322 -1.06 -36.37 2.53
C GLN A 322 -0.39 -36.83 1.22
N GLY A 323 0.95 -36.97 1.25
CA GLY A 323 1.76 -37.51 0.16
C GLY A 323 2.27 -36.49 -0.87
N GLU A 324 1.85 -35.22 -0.82
CA GLU A 324 2.39 -34.18 -1.70
C GLU A 324 2.35 -32.77 -1.11
N GLY A 325 3.19 -31.88 -1.65
CA GLY A 325 3.12 -30.44 -1.44
C GLY A 325 3.35 -29.66 -2.74
N ARG A 326 2.91 -28.39 -2.75
CA ARG A 326 3.14 -27.43 -3.84
C ARG A 326 3.48 -26.06 -3.28
N ALA A 327 4.33 -25.35 -4.00
CA ALA A 327 4.59 -23.94 -3.79
C ALA A 327 4.43 -23.16 -5.10
N LEU A 328 3.96 -21.92 -4.96
CA LEU A 328 4.06 -20.89 -5.98
C LEU A 328 5.02 -19.80 -5.47
N ALA A 329 5.70 -19.12 -6.38
CA ALA A 329 6.55 -17.99 -6.05
C ALA A 329 6.63 -16.94 -7.18
N VAL A 330 6.86 -15.69 -6.77
CA VAL A 330 7.32 -14.58 -7.62
C VAL A 330 8.82 -14.77 -7.87
N PRO A 331 9.27 -14.91 -9.14
CA PRO A 331 10.70 -14.92 -9.44
C PRO A 331 11.35 -13.57 -9.07
N PRO A 332 12.47 -13.53 -8.32
CA PRO A 332 13.09 -12.27 -7.89
C PRO A 332 13.60 -11.45 -9.08
N ASP A 333 14.01 -12.10 -10.17
CA ASP A 333 14.43 -11.46 -11.43
C ASP A 333 13.28 -10.81 -12.22
N LEU A 334 12.04 -10.97 -11.78
CA LEU A 334 10.87 -10.29 -12.36
C LEU A 334 10.82 -8.80 -11.95
N GLY A 335 11.49 -8.43 -10.84
CA GLY A 335 11.40 -7.13 -10.19
C GLY A 335 10.13 -6.94 -9.34
N PRO A 336 10.05 -5.85 -8.54
CA PRO A 336 8.93 -5.59 -7.64
C PRO A 336 7.57 -5.50 -8.35
N ARG A 337 6.52 -5.89 -7.64
CA ARG A 337 5.08 -5.88 -8.00
C ARG A 337 4.26 -6.04 -6.72
N VAL A 338 3.03 -5.55 -6.70
CA VAL A 338 2.05 -6.00 -5.70
C VAL A 338 1.55 -7.37 -6.14
N ALA A 339 1.84 -8.38 -5.33
CA ALA A 339 1.51 -9.77 -5.59
C ALA A 339 1.04 -10.46 -4.31
N ARG A 340 0.10 -11.39 -4.43
CA ARG A 340 -0.35 -12.23 -3.30
C ARG A 340 -0.33 -13.69 -3.71
N ILE A 341 -0.03 -14.56 -2.74
CA ILE A 341 -0.02 -16.01 -2.90
C ILE A 341 -0.93 -16.58 -1.80
N SER A 342 -1.97 -17.29 -2.23
CA SER A 342 -3.08 -17.72 -1.39
C SER A 342 -3.49 -19.17 -1.71
N PHE A 343 -4.04 -19.85 -0.70
CA PHE A 343 -4.75 -21.12 -0.87
C PHE A 343 -6.21 -21.00 -0.40
N ARG A 344 -7.16 -21.50 -1.20
CA ARG A 344 -8.57 -21.61 -0.82
C ARG A 344 -9.00 -23.10 -0.81
N PRO A 345 -9.30 -23.71 0.35
CA PRO A 345 -9.46 -25.17 0.46
C PRO A 345 -10.72 -25.76 -0.16
N ASP A 346 -11.87 -25.09 -0.03
CA ASP A 346 -13.17 -25.59 -0.50
C ASP A 346 -13.28 -25.57 -2.04
N THR A 347 -12.51 -24.70 -2.71
CA THR A 347 -12.31 -24.73 -4.17
C THR A 347 -11.07 -25.50 -4.59
N ARG A 348 -10.19 -25.85 -3.63
CA ARG A 348 -8.91 -26.55 -3.82
C ARG A 348 -7.93 -25.81 -4.73
N LEU A 349 -7.89 -24.48 -4.63
CA LEU A 349 -7.08 -23.63 -5.51
C LEU A 349 -5.91 -23.01 -4.75
N LEU A 350 -4.70 -23.30 -5.19
CA LEU A 350 -3.49 -22.56 -4.85
C LEU A 350 -3.25 -21.54 -5.98
N PHE A 351 -3.07 -20.27 -5.67
CA PHE A 351 -2.95 -19.24 -6.70
C PHE A 351 -2.00 -18.11 -6.34
N LEU A 352 -1.54 -17.41 -7.38
CA LEU A 352 -0.72 -16.21 -7.31
C LEU A 352 -1.41 -15.10 -8.11
N SER A 353 -1.65 -13.95 -7.50
CA SER A 353 -2.22 -12.75 -8.12
C SER A 353 -1.16 -11.66 -8.32
N TYR A 354 -1.35 -10.83 -9.34
CA TYR A 354 -0.59 -9.61 -9.62
C TYR A 354 -1.53 -8.45 -9.89
N ASP A 355 -1.42 -7.39 -9.10
CA ASP A 355 -2.11 -6.12 -9.38
C ASP A 355 -1.24 -5.23 -10.26
N LEU A 356 -1.82 -4.78 -11.38
CA LEU A 356 -1.11 -4.08 -12.44
C LEU A 356 -1.98 -2.92 -12.94
N ALA A 357 -1.39 -1.73 -13.03
CA ALA A 357 -1.96 -0.64 -13.82
C ALA A 357 -1.31 -0.67 -15.21
N LEU A 358 -2.14 -0.78 -16.25
CA LEU A 358 -1.69 -0.74 -17.64
C LEU A 358 -2.14 0.55 -18.30
N ASN A 359 -1.23 1.22 -19.01
CA ASN A 359 -1.56 2.35 -19.87
C ASN A 359 -2.29 1.90 -21.15
N GLY A 360 -2.88 2.85 -21.87
CA GLY A 360 -3.47 2.60 -23.18
C GLY A 360 -2.46 2.08 -24.21
N LYS A 361 -2.90 1.19 -25.09
CA LYS A 361 -2.12 0.59 -26.19
C LYS A 361 -1.31 1.65 -26.95
N GLY A 362 0.00 1.43 -27.07
CA GLY A 362 0.91 2.33 -27.79
C GLY A 362 1.63 3.34 -26.89
N ASP A 363 1.48 3.26 -25.57
CA ASP A 363 2.27 4.03 -24.61
C ASP A 363 3.78 3.94 -24.90
N THR A 364 4.41 5.11 -25.06
CA THR A 364 5.84 5.23 -25.38
C THR A 364 6.74 4.82 -24.22
N ALA A 365 6.27 4.95 -22.97
CA ALA A 365 6.96 4.44 -21.79
C ALA A 365 6.80 2.90 -21.64
N ARG A 366 5.96 2.27 -22.46
CA ARG A 366 5.66 0.84 -22.50
C ARG A 366 5.01 0.29 -21.23
N HIS A 367 4.21 1.08 -20.51
CA HIS A 367 3.32 0.57 -19.45
C HIS A 367 1.98 0.06 -20.01
N ASP A 368 1.79 0.05 -21.34
CA ASP A 368 0.72 -0.72 -22.00
C ASP A 368 0.93 -2.25 -21.95
N ARG A 369 2.00 -2.70 -21.29
CA ARG A 369 2.35 -4.10 -21.06
C ARG A 369 3.07 -4.30 -19.73
N ALA A 370 2.97 -5.51 -19.18
CA ALA A 370 3.64 -5.90 -17.94
C ALA A 370 4.20 -7.32 -18.06
N PRO A 371 5.50 -7.55 -17.77
CA PRO A 371 6.02 -8.90 -17.60
C PRO A 371 5.42 -9.55 -16.36
N VAL A 372 4.92 -10.77 -16.50
CA VAL A 372 4.40 -11.62 -15.43
C VAL A 372 5.12 -12.97 -15.45
N ALA A 373 5.33 -13.57 -14.30
CA ALA A 373 5.93 -14.90 -14.19
C ALA A 373 5.44 -15.63 -12.95
N VAL A 374 5.62 -16.94 -12.90
CA VAL A 374 5.36 -17.74 -11.70
C VAL A 374 6.33 -18.91 -11.68
N ALA A 375 7.07 -19.06 -10.59
CA ALA A 375 7.74 -20.30 -10.27
C ALA A 375 6.75 -21.23 -9.57
N ARG A 376 6.72 -22.49 -9.97
CA ARG A 376 5.87 -23.54 -9.39
C ARG A 376 6.67 -24.82 -9.24
N TYR A 377 6.61 -25.43 -8.08
CA TYR A 377 7.42 -26.61 -7.77
C TYR A 377 6.74 -27.49 -6.72
N ALA A 378 7.07 -28.79 -6.77
CA ALA A 378 6.71 -29.73 -5.72
C ALA A 378 7.47 -29.40 -4.43
N VAL A 379 6.83 -29.67 -3.30
CA VAL A 379 7.39 -29.53 -1.95
C VAL A 379 7.26 -30.87 -1.23
N ASP A 380 8.29 -31.27 -0.50
CA ASP A 380 8.25 -32.42 0.39
C ASP A 380 7.31 -32.11 1.59
N PRO A 381 6.19 -32.84 1.77
CA PRO A 381 5.24 -32.57 2.84
C PRO A 381 5.81 -32.79 4.26
N ALA A 382 6.94 -33.51 4.41
CA ALA A 382 7.60 -33.68 5.70
C ALA A 382 8.43 -32.44 6.12
N TRP A 383 8.85 -31.62 5.15
CA TRP A 383 9.68 -30.42 5.39
C TRP A 383 8.96 -29.10 5.12
N GLY A 384 7.89 -29.12 4.33
CA GLY A 384 6.98 -28.00 4.11
C GLY A 384 7.69 -26.72 3.69
N PHE A 385 7.47 -25.64 4.45
CA PHE A 385 8.04 -24.32 4.14
C PHE A 385 9.58 -24.29 4.09
N ARG A 386 10.27 -25.24 4.74
CA ARG A 386 11.75 -25.33 4.71
C ARG A 386 12.26 -25.84 3.36
N ASP A 387 11.65 -26.90 2.84
CA ASP A 387 11.94 -27.43 1.51
C ASP A 387 11.45 -26.48 0.42
N ALA A 388 10.33 -25.79 0.64
CA ALA A 388 9.87 -24.72 -0.24
C ALA A 388 10.91 -23.58 -0.35
N ALA A 389 11.43 -23.09 0.78
CA ALA A 389 12.47 -22.07 0.81
C ALA A 389 13.77 -22.55 0.15
N ALA A 390 14.22 -23.76 0.47
CA ALA A 390 15.43 -24.35 -0.12
C ALA A 390 15.34 -24.46 -1.65
N ARG A 391 14.19 -24.91 -2.18
CA ARG A 391 13.91 -24.96 -3.63
C ARG A 391 13.84 -23.57 -4.25
N PHE A 392 13.23 -22.59 -3.58
CA PHE A 392 13.20 -21.21 -4.07
C PHE A 392 14.60 -20.62 -4.23
N TYR A 393 15.49 -20.80 -3.24
CA TYR A 393 16.88 -20.35 -3.33
C TYR A 393 17.66 -21.12 -4.42
N ALA A 394 17.45 -22.43 -4.55
CA ALA A 394 18.08 -23.25 -5.59
C ALA A 394 17.59 -22.92 -7.03
N LEU A 395 16.37 -22.41 -7.19
CA LEU A 395 15.83 -21.93 -8.47
C LEU A 395 16.39 -20.56 -8.89
N PHE A 396 16.88 -19.75 -7.94
CA PHE A 396 17.31 -18.37 -8.18
C PHE A 396 18.70 -18.05 -7.57
N PRO A 397 19.74 -18.86 -7.82
CA PRO A 397 21.01 -18.77 -7.08
C PRO A 397 21.72 -17.43 -7.24
N GLU A 398 21.66 -16.76 -8.41
CA GLU A 398 22.31 -15.45 -8.61
C GLU A 398 21.64 -14.30 -7.84
N ALA A 399 20.36 -14.44 -7.46
CA ALA A 399 19.69 -13.47 -6.58
C ALA A 399 20.23 -13.61 -5.15
N PHE A 400 20.29 -14.84 -4.63
CA PHE A 400 20.71 -15.15 -3.25
C PHE A 400 22.22 -15.37 -3.09
N LYS A 401 23.00 -15.08 -4.14
CA LYS A 401 24.47 -15.17 -4.16
C LYS A 401 25.09 -14.24 -3.14
N ARG A 402 25.70 -14.82 -2.11
CA ARG A 402 26.52 -14.09 -1.12
C ARG A 402 27.67 -13.37 -1.85
N ARG A 403 27.64 -12.04 -1.83
CA ARG A 403 28.67 -11.16 -2.41
C ARG A 403 29.68 -10.67 -1.37
N ALA A 404 29.24 -10.52 -0.12
CA ALA A 404 30.08 -10.20 1.03
C ALA A 404 31.02 -11.36 1.38
N LYS A 405 32.33 -11.13 1.37
CA LYS A 405 33.36 -12.16 1.62
C LYS A 405 33.80 -12.28 3.08
N SER A 406 33.83 -11.16 3.81
CA SER A 406 34.20 -11.13 5.23
C SER A 406 33.09 -11.70 6.11
N GLU A 407 33.42 -11.98 7.37
CA GLU A 407 32.51 -12.34 8.46
C GLU A 407 32.97 -11.60 9.72
N GLY A 408 32.04 -11.11 10.52
CA GLY A 408 32.35 -10.28 11.69
C GLY A 408 31.24 -9.28 12.02
N ILE A 409 31.48 -8.46 13.04
CA ILE A 409 30.53 -7.46 13.53
C ILE A 409 30.45 -6.24 12.58
N TRP A 410 29.27 -5.64 12.51
CA TRP A 410 28.98 -4.36 11.85
C TRP A 410 29.00 -3.23 12.90
N MET A 411 29.84 -2.21 12.68
CA MET A 411 30.00 -1.06 13.58
C MET A 411 29.29 0.19 13.02
N PRO A 412 28.24 0.71 13.66
CA PRO A 412 27.55 1.92 13.21
C PRO A 412 28.27 3.21 13.67
N PHE A 413 28.67 4.05 12.71
CA PHE A 413 29.20 5.43 12.84
C PHE A 413 30.48 5.65 13.68
N THR A 414 30.82 4.74 14.58
CA THR A 414 31.89 4.90 15.57
C THR A 414 33.19 4.35 15.03
N ASP A 415 34.24 5.20 14.95
CA ASP A 415 35.60 4.76 14.60
C ASP A 415 35.99 3.55 15.48
N PRO A 416 36.26 2.38 14.88
CA PRO A 416 36.63 1.17 15.62
C PRO A 416 37.91 1.29 16.46
N ALA A 417 38.68 2.37 16.37
CA ALA A 417 39.79 2.67 17.28
C ALA A 417 39.37 3.26 18.64
N ASN A 418 38.14 3.78 18.76
CA ASN A 418 37.61 4.28 20.03
C ASN A 418 36.91 3.21 20.88
N VAL A 419 36.77 1.98 20.36
CA VAL A 419 36.26 0.83 21.11
C VAL A 419 37.42 0.18 21.88
N ALA A 420 37.31 0.10 23.21
CA ALA A 420 38.28 -0.61 24.03
C ALA A 420 38.22 -2.12 23.73
N GLY A 421 39.36 -2.73 23.36
CA GLY A 421 39.42 -4.13 22.95
C GLY A 421 38.73 -4.41 21.60
N ALA A 422 38.75 -3.46 20.66
CA ALA A 422 38.10 -3.57 19.34
C ALA A 422 38.41 -4.88 18.58
N GLU A 423 39.62 -5.41 18.78
CA GLU A 423 40.13 -6.68 18.29
C GLU A 423 39.30 -7.90 18.72
N ASP A 424 38.77 -7.93 19.95
CA ASP A 424 37.98 -9.03 20.51
C ASP A 424 36.60 -9.14 19.85
N PHE A 425 36.10 -8.06 19.26
CA PHE A 425 34.77 -7.99 18.64
C PHE A 425 34.74 -8.50 17.20
N HIS A 426 35.88 -8.82 16.59
CA HIS A 426 35.99 -9.25 15.20
C HIS A 426 35.17 -8.36 14.24
N ILE A 427 35.33 -7.04 14.35
CA ILE A 427 34.65 -6.08 13.46
C ILE A 427 35.14 -6.33 12.03
N ALA A 428 34.20 -6.50 11.09
CA ALA A 428 34.50 -6.69 9.66
C ALA A 428 33.94 -5.57 8.78
N TYR A 429 32.98 -4.81 9.30
CA TYR A 429 32.28 -3.76 8.58
C TYR A 429 32.14 -2.52 9.48
N HIS A 430 32.41 -1.33 8.93
CA HIS A 430 32.19 -0.05 9.60
C HIS A 430 31.37 0.87 8.68
N GLU A 431 30.30 1.42 9.23
CA GLU A 431 29.36 2.34 8.57
C GLU A 431 29.78 3.78 8.82
N GLY A 432 30.67 4.29 7.99
CA GLY A 432 31.24 5.63 8.09
C GLY A 432 32.41 5.85 7.13
N ASP A 433 32.82 7.11 7.01
CA ASP A 433 34.01 7.56 6.28
C ASP A 433 35.04 8.26 7.19
N ASN A 434 34.76 8.35 8.51
CA ASN A 434 35.59 9.09 9.47
C ASN A 434 36.96 8.46 9.81
N SER A 435 37.17 7.17 9.48
CA SER A 435 38.33 6.40 9.95
C SER A 435 38.89 5.38 8.94
N ILE A 436 38.57 5.53 7.64
CA ILE A 436 38.95 4.65 6.51
C ILE A 436 40.40 4.12 6.58
N ALA A 437 41.37 4.99 6.86
CA ALA A 437 42.79 4.62 6.93
C ALA A 437 43.15 3.78 8.17
N SER A 438 42.37 3.88 9.24
CA SER A 438 42.43 3.04 10.45
C SER A 438 41.80 1.68 10.17
N ASP A 439 40.59 1.68 9.61
CA ASP A 439 39.82 0.49 9.24
C ASP A 439 40.64 -0.46 8.36
N ARG A 440 41.22 0.06 7.28
CA ARG A 440 42.03 -0.73 6.34
C ARG A 440 43.30 -1.31 6.96
N ARG A 441 43.91 -0.67 7.97
CA ARG A 441 45.04 -1.27 8.72
C ARG A 441 44.59 -2.43 9.63
N LYS A 442 43.32 -2.44 10.03
CA LYS A 442 42.68 -3.51 10.82
C LYS A 442 42.01 -4.60 9.95
N GLY A 443 41.93 -4.41 8.63
CA GLY A 443 41.18 -5.29 7.72
C GLY A 443 39.66 -5.07 7.75
N ILE A 444 39.19 -4.00 8.40
CA ILE A 444 37.78 -3.61 8.45
C ILE A 444 37.41 -2.96 7.10
N LEU A 445 36.25 -3.31 6.56
CA LEU A 445 35.72 -2.71 5.34
C LEU A 445 34.82 -1.51 5.70
N SER A 446 35.11 -0.35 5.11
CA SER A 446 34.41 0.91 5.35
C SER A 446 33.27 1.14 4.35
N PHE A 447 32.11 1.61 4.80
CA PHE A 447 30.91 1.82 3.97
C PHE A 447 30.28 3.18 4.24
N LYS A 448 30.09 3.97 3.18
CA LYS A 448 29.45 5.27 3.26
C LYS A 448 27.93 5.11 3.43
N TYR A 449 27.36 5.72 4.47
CA TYR A 449 25.90 5.76 4.66
C TYR A 449 25.22 6.51 3.49
N VAL A 450 24.20 5.88 2.91
CA VAL A 450 23.34 6.47 1.87
C VAL A 450 21.90 6.04 2.12
N GLU A 451 21.03 7.00 2.45
CA GLU A 451 19.57 6.82 2.46
C GLU A 451 19.01 7.16 1.06
N PRO A 452 18.59 6.18 0.24
CA PRO A 452 18.49 6.40 -1.21
C PRO A 452 17.34 7.30 -1.65
N MET A 453 16.27 7.45 -0.86
CA MET A 453 15.01 8.04 -1.31
C MET A 453 14.47 9.21 -0.48
N THR A 454 15.25 9.79 0.45
CA THR A 454 14.75 10.93 1.27
C THR A 454 15.63 12.18 1.22
N TYR A 455 15.08 13.28 1.75
CA TYR A 455 15.86 14.40 2.26
C TYR A 455 15.27 14.87 3.59
N TRP A 456 16.03 14.68 4.66
CA TRP A 456 15.76 15.22 5.99
C TRP A 456 16.14 16.71 6.01
N MET A 457 15.15 17.59 5.87
CA MET A 457 15.32 19.03 5.82
C MET A 457 15.01 19.65 7.20
N PRO A 458 16.02 20.05 7.98
CA PRO A 458 15.80 20.64 9.31
C PRO A 458 15.05 21.97 9.21
N MET A 459 14.22 22.25 10.22
CA MET A 459 13.42 23.47 10.30
C MET A 459 13.77 24.21 11.59
N ALA A 460 14.02 25.53 11.53
CA ALA A 460 14.29 26.32 12.74
C ALA A 460 13.10 26.22 13.73
N LYS A 461 13.37 26.15 15.04
CA LYS A 461 12.36 25.80 16.08
C LYS A 461 11.09 26.66 16.08
N GLY A 462 11.18 27.93 15.67
CA GLY A 462 10.03 28.84 15.55
C GLY A 462 9.19 28.70 14.28
N VAL A 463 9.54 27.83 13.34
CA VAL A 463 8.81 27.61 12.08
C VAL A 463 7.78 26.49 12.26
N PRO A 464 6.48 26.70 12.01
CA PRO A 464 5.48 25.62 12.09
C PRO A 464 5.85 24.42 11.20
N ARG A 465 5.84 23.21 11.77
CA ARG A 465 6.07 21.94 11.05
C ARG A 465 4.81 21.56 10.24
N ASN A 466 4.58 22.27 9.14
CA ASN A 466 3.44 22.04 8.24
C ASN A 466 3.82 22.18 6.75
N TYR A 467 2.95 21.68 5.88
CA TYR A 467 3.21 21.55 4.44
C TYR A 467 3.53 22.88 3.74
N SER A 468 2.87 23.98 4.09
CA SER A 468 3.07 25.27 3.43
C SER A 468 4.42 25.90 3.82
N GLN A 469 4.79 25.86 5.10
CA GLN A 469 6.08 26.35 5.58
C GLN A 469 7.24 25.50 5.06
N ALA A 470 7.11 24.17 5.07
CA ALA A 470 8.11 23.27 4.49
C ALA A 470 8.27 23.51 2.97
N THR A 471 7.17 23.65 2.23
CA THR A 471 7.20 23.93 0.77
C THR A 471 7.81 25.29 0.46
N ALA A 472 7.59 26.31 1.29
CA ALA A 472 8.24 27.61 1.14
C ALA A 472 9.75 27.53 1.42
N LEU A 473 10.13 26.83 2.50
CA LEU A 473 11.53 26.67 2.90
C LEU A 473 12.35 25.88 1.88
N VAL A 474 11.86 24.73 1.38
CA VAL A 474 12.58 23.94 0.38
C VAL A 474 12.78 24.71 -0.92
N ARG A 475 11.81 25.54 -1.33
CA ARG A 475 11.96 26.43 -2.50
C ARG A 475 13.00 27.53 -2.26
N LYS A 476 13.05 28.12 -1.06
CA LYS A 476 14.07 29.10 -0.68
C LYS A 476 15.48 28.49 -0.69
N ILE A 477 15.64 27.28 -0.15
CA ILE A 477 16.92 26.57 -0.11
C ILE A 477 17.36 26.18 -1.53
N ALA A 478 16.46 25.64 -2.35
CA ALA A 478 16.76 25.25 -3.74
C ALA A 478 17.27 26.41 -4.64
N ALA A 479 16.89 27.65 -4.30
CA ALA A 479 17.31 28.87 -4.99
C ALA A 479 18.59 29.51 -4.43
N ASN A 480 19.05 29.12 -3.23
CA ASN A 480 20.23 29.70 -2.58
C ASN A 480 21.47 28.82 -2.76
N THR A 481 22.29 29.11 -3.75
CA THR A 481 23.52 28.36 -4.05
C THR A 481 24.67 28.58 -3.05
N GLY A 482 24.48 29.42 -2.01
CA GLY A 482 25.49 29.64 -0.96
C GLY A 482 25.78 28.42 -0.09
N ASP A 483 24.85 27.46 -0.03
CA ASP A 483 25.11 26.10 0.46
C ASP A 483 24.85 25.10 -0.68
N PRO A 484 25.90 24.58 -1.34
CA PRO A 484 25.74 23.61 -2.41
C PRO A 484 25.07 22.30 -1.97
N VAL A 485 25.25 21.83 -0.74
CA VAL A 485 24.70 20.54 -0.30
C VAL A 485 23.20 20.66 -0.05
N ALA A 486 22.78 21.64 0.76
CA ALA A 486 21.36 21.86 1.04
C ALA A 486 20.58 22.29 -0.21
N SER A 487 21.16 23.15 -1.07
CA SER A 487 20.47 23.60 -2.29
C SER A 487 20.29 22.47 -3.31
N GLN A 488 21.27 21.58 -3.49
CA GLN A 488 21.13 20.44 -4.39
C GLN A 488 20.09 19.43 -3.89
N GLN A 489 20.07 19.11 -2.59
CA GLN A 489 19.03 18.26 -1.98
C GLN A 489 17.64 18.88 -2.14
N ALA A 490 17.50 20.18 -1.89
CA ALA A 490 16.23 20.89 -2.08
C ALA A 490 15.79 20.95 -3.56
N GLN A 491 16.73 21.07 -4.50
CA GLN A 491 16.45 20.94 -5.94
C GLN A 491 15.98 19.52 -6.32
N ALA A 492 16.55 18.48 -5.69
CA ALA A 492 16.11 17.10 -5.87
C ALA A 492 14.67 16.86 -5.38
N VAL A 493 14.22 17.53 -4.31
CA VAL A 493 12.82 17.49 -3.88
C VAL A 493 11.89 18.06 -4.96
N LEU A 494 12.28 19.17 -5.62
CA LEU A 494 11.45 19.77 -6.67
C LEU A 494 11.43 18.92 -7.95
N SER A 495 12.58 18.40 -8.39
CA SER A 495 12.73 17.64 -9.64
C SER A 495 12.27 16.18 -9.54
N SER A 496 12.50 15.54 -8.39
CA SER A 496 12.34 14.09 -8.17
C SER A 496 11.59 13.72 -6.89
N GLY A 497 11.10 14.70 -6.11
CA GLY A 497 10.14 14.44 -5.03
C GLY A 497 8.88 13.73 -5.53
N SER A 498 8.50 12.67 -4.82
CA SER A 498 7.27 11.90 -5.08
C SER A 498 6.02 12.71 -4.71
N ARG A 499 4.87 12.36 -5.28
CA ARG A 499 3.61 13.09 -5.07
C ARG A 499 2.44 12.22 -4.68
N ASP A 500 1.58 12.75 -3.81
CA ASP A 500 0.29 12.15 -3.46
C ASP A 500 -0.73 12.24 -4.62
N ALA A 501 -1.92 11.66 -4.41
CA ALA A 501 -2.99 11.63 -5.40
C ALA A 501 -3.53 13.03 -5.79
N SER A 502 -3.41 14.03 -4.90
CA SER A 502 -3.74 15.44 -5.14
C SER A 502 -2.62 16.21 -5.87
N GLY A 503 -1.43 15.62 -5.99
CA GLY A 503 -0.24 16.22 -6.60
C GLY A 503 0.63 17.03 -5.63
N ARG A 504 0.36 17.00 -4.33
CA ARG A 504 1.26 17.58 -3.30
C ARG A 504 2.50 16.71 -3.15
N LEU A 505 3.62 17.27 -2.68
CA LEU A 505 4.84 16.50 -2.41
C LEU A 505 4.65 15.63 -1.16
N ASN A 506 5.04 14.36 -1.23
CA ASN A 506 5.02 13.48 -0.06
C ASN A 506 6.06 13.97 0.97
N VAL A 507 5.59 14.27 2.18
CA VAL A 507 6.40 14.78 3.28
C VAL A 507 5.85 14.32 4.62
N ALA A 508 6.75 13.95 5.52
CA ALA A 508 6.44 13.71 6.93
C ALA A 508 7.18 14.70 7.81
N PHE A 509 6.63 15.01 8.99
CA PHE A 509 7.34 15.79 10.00
C PHE A 509 7.88 14.84 11.07
N ARG A 510 9.12 15.09 11.49
CA ARG A 510 9.85 14.27 12.46
C ARG A 510 10.66 15.18 13.39
N ASP A 511 10.71 14.78 14.66
CA ASP A 511 11.65 15.26 15.66
C ASP A 511 12.53 14.05 16.02
N ALA A 512 13.78 14.09 15.56
CA ALA A 512 14.76 13.02 15.69
C ALA A 512 16.13 13.63 16.02
N PRO A 513 17.06 12.91 16.69
CA PRO A 513 18.34 13.45 17.13
C PRO A 513 19.20 14.12 16.05
N TRP A 514 19.04 13.68 14.79
CA TRP A 514 19.71 14.23 13.61
C TRP A 514 18.89 15.27 12.82
N CYS A 515 17.57 15.37 13.05
CA CYS A 515 16.70 16.30 12.33
C CYS A 515 15.35 16.52 13.04
N ASP A 516 15.10 17.76 13.46
CA ASP A 516 13.78 18.31 13.76
C ASP A 516 13.30 19.14 12.54
N GLY A 517 12.35 18.62 11.78
CA GLY A 517 11.93 19.22 10.51
C GLY A 517 11.10 18.32 9.59
N ALA A 518 11.31 18.49 8.28
CA ALA A 518 10.53 17.87 7.21
C ALA A 518 11.33 16.79 6.48
N VAL A 519 10.84 15.55 6.47
CA VAL A 519 11.40 14.45 5.69
C VAL A 519 10.62 14.34 4.38
N TRP A 520 11.25 14.77 3.29
CA TRP A 520 10.71 14.62 1.95
C TRP A 520 10.97 13.22 1.41
N VAL A 521 10.02 12.65 0.67
CA VAL A 521 10.17 11.35 0.00
C VAL A 521 10.33 11.55 -1.52
N LEU A 522 11.44 11.08 -2.06
CA LEU A 522 11.92 11.29 -3.44
C LEU A 522 12.02 9.97 -4.20
N ASN A 523 12.09 10.06 -5.51
CA ASN A 523 12.21 8.95 -6.44
C ASN A 523 13.65 8.89 -7.00
N PRO A 524 14.50 7.94 -6.58
CA PRO A 524 15.91 7.88 -6.97
C PRO A 524 16.19 7.13 -8.28
N ASN A 525 15.15 6.77 -9.04
CA ASN A 525 15.26 6.16 -10.35
C ASN A 525 16.13 7.03 -11.31
N PRO A 526 17.24 6.51 -11.89
CA PRO A 526 18.13 7.27 -12.79
C PRO A 526 17.48 7.81 -14.07
N ARG A 527 16.27 7.36 -14.42
CA ARG A 527 15.47 7.90 -15.54
C ARG A 527 14.68 9.17 -15.17
N MET A 528 14.65 9.55 -13.89
CA MET A 528 14.10 10.83 -13.43
C MET A 528 15.00 11.99 -13.82
N GLY A 529 14.37 13.08 -14.27
CA GLY A 529 15.04 14.36 -14.59
C GLY A 529 14.77 14.86 -16.00
N GLY A 530 14.89 13.99 -17.01
CA GLY A 530 14.67 14.37 -18.41
C GLY A 530 15.58 15.53 -18.84
N THR A 531 14.98 16.67 -19.21
CA THR A 531 15.68 17.91 -19.59
C THR A 531 15.90 18.89 -18.42
N SER A 532 15.60 18.48 -17.18
CA SER A 532 15.78 19.32 -15.98
C SER A 532 17.24 19.71 -15.76
N ARG A 533 17.47 21.02 -15.56
CA ARG A 533 18.79 21.54 -15.09
C ARG A 533 18.99 21.35 -13.58
N LEU A 534 17.92 21.10 -12.82
CA LEU A 534 17.98 20.83 -11.38
C LEU A 534 18.57 19.45 -11.11
N TRP A 535 19.27 19.33 -9.97
CA TRP A 535 19.69 18.03 -9.44
C TRP A 535 18.48 17.12 -9.17
N THR A 536 18.67 15.81 -9.30
CA THR A 536 17.70 14.75 -8.92
C THR A 536 18.32 13.89 -7.82
N LYS A 537 17.50 13.16 -7.05
CA LYS A 537 18.02 12.27 -5.99
C LYS A 537 18.93 11.19 -6.59
N ALA A 538 18.58 10.65 -7.75
CA ALA A 538 19.43 9.74 -8.52
C ALA A 538 20.84 10.33 -8.79
N ARG A 539 20.90 11.57 -9.31
CA ARG A 539 22.15 12.26 -9.63
C ARG A 539 22.95 12.61 -8.37
N LEU A 540 22.29 12.90 -7.25
CA LEU A 540 22.95 13.13 -5.96
C LEU A 540 23.57 11.86 -5.41
N ASN A 541 22.82 10.76 -5.40
CA ASN A 541 23.32 9.46 -4.97
C ASN A 541 24.53 9.05 -5.84
N ASP A 542 24.41 9.16 -7.17
CA ASP A 542 25.49 8.81 -8.10
C ASP A 542 26.75 9.67 -7.95
N ALA A 543 26.60 10.99 -7.80
CA ALA A 543 27.72 11.90 -7.55
C ALA A 543 28.34 11.76 -6.14
N ALA A 544 27.67 11.07 -5.22
CA ALA A 544 28.15 10.80 -3.86
C ALA A 544 28.88 9.45 -3.74
N LYS A 545 28.90 8.62 -4.78
CA LYS A 545 29.48 7.26 -4.73
C LYS A 545 30.98 7.28 -4.45
N PRO A 546 31.49 6.40 -3.56
CA PRO A 546 32.92 6.19 -3.41
C PRO A 546 33.50 5.48 -4.63
N VAL A 547 34.83 5.55 -4.78
CA VAL A 547 35.57 4.75 -5.77
C VAL A 547 36.34 3.65 -5.03
N PRO A 548 35.87 2.39 -5.04
CA PRO A 548 36.50 1.31 -4.27
C PRO A 548 37.98 1.13 -4.60
N GLY A 549 38.79 0.87 -3.57
CA GLY A 549 40.23 0.67 -3.69
C GLY A 549 41.08 1.95 -3.71
N LYS A 550 40.49 3.15 -3.73
CA LYS A 550 41.24 4.40 -3.48
C LYS A 550 41.53 4.58 -1.98
N PRO A 551 42.77 4.93 -1.57
CA PRO A 551 43.14 5.05 -0.15
C PRO A 551 42.28 5.99 0.70
N ASP A 552 41.72 7.03 0.07
CA ASP A 552 40.90 8.10 0.65
C ASP A 552 39.37 7.87 0.57
N GLN A 553 38.92 6.78 -0.07
CA GLN A 553 37.51 6.47 -0.29
C GLN A 553 37.07 5.24 0.51
N THR A 554 35.79 5.14 0.86
CA THR A 554 35.23 3.93 1.47
C THR A 554 35.28 2.73 0.51
N ASP A 555 35.21 1.52 1.05
CA ASP A 555 35.25 0.26 0.29
C ASP A 555 33.90 -0.04 -0.39
N GLY A 556 32.80 0.57 0.08
CA GLY A 556 31.49 0.57 -0.58
C GLY A 556 30.51 1.61 -0.01
N GLU A 557 29.22 1.39 -0.31
CA GLU A 557 28.08 2.14 0.21
C GLU A 557 27.22 1.23 1.11
N TYR A 558 26.73 1.76 2.23
CA TYR A 558 25.68 1.15 3.03
C TYR A 558 24.35 1.82 2.65
N LEU A 559 23.44 1.04 2.05
CA LEU A 559 22.13 1.51 1.63
C LEU A 559 21.13 1.30 2.77
N ASP A 560 20.91 2.34 3.58
CA ASP A 560 20.03 2.26 4.73
C ASP A 560 18.55 2.40 4.36
N SER A 561 17.67 1.95 5.26
CA SER A 561 16.24 2.28 5.28
C SER A 561 15.50 1.94 3.97
N LEU A 562 15.96 0.95 3.20
CA LEU A 562 15.41 0.56 1.89
C LEU A 562 13.90 0.23 1.90
N GLU A 563 13.37 -0.23 3.04
CA GLU A 563 11.93 -0.53 3.23
C GLU A 563 11.17 0.64 3.89
N ALA A 564 11.84 1.69 4.35
CA ALA A 564 11.19 2.86 4.93
C ALA A 564 10.40 3.62 3.86
N TRP A 565 9.24 4.16 4.25
CA TRP A 565 8.31 4.86 3.36
C TRP A 565 7.78 4.00 2.19
N ALA A 566 7.89 2.66 2.25
CA ALA A 566 7.40 1.75 1.21
C ALA A 566 5.85 1.74 1.04
N ASP A 567 5.14 2.26 2.05
CA ASP A 567 3.70 2.54 2.04
C ASP A 567 3.35 3.84 1.29
N VAL A 568 4.33 4.73 1.08
CA VAL A 568 4.14 5.98 0.33
C VAL A 568 3.99 5.67 -1.16
N LEU A 569 2.98 6.30 -1.76
CA LEU A 569 2.60 6.15 -3.15
C LEU A 569 2.95 7.41 -3.95
N ASP A 570 3.60 7.21 -5.10
CA ASP A 570 3.95 8.26 -6.05
C ASP A 570 3.00 8.25 -7.25
N TYR A 571 2.27 9.36 -7.43
CA TYR A 571 1.38 9.61 -8.56
C TYR A 571 1.98 10.60 -9.57
N ARG A 572 3.25 11.00 -9.40
CA ARG A 572 3.91 12.01 -10.23
C ARG A 572 4.04 11.55 -11.70
N PRO A 573 3.54 12.31 -12.70
CA PRO A 573 3.56 11.90 -14.10
C PRO A 573 4.95 11.70 -14.73
N GLU A 574 6.01 12.27 -14.15
CA GLU A 574 7.40 11.94 -14.53
C GLU A 574 7.81 10.58 -13.97
N SER A 575 7.56 10.33 -12.69
CA SER A 575 7.88 9.06 -12.01
C SER A 575 7.23 7.86 -12.68
N LEU A 576 5.93 7.96 -12.97
CA LEU A 576 5.20 6.89 -13.66
C LEU A 576 5.86 6.57 -15.01
N ARG A 577 6.19 7.59 -15.80
CA ARG A 577 6.81 7.48 -17.14
C ARG A 577 8.28 7.03 -17.11
N ALA A 578 8.97 7.27 -15.99
CA ALA A 578 10.36 6.90 -15.79
C ALA A 578 10.52 5.44 -15.32
N SER A 579 9.45 4.77 -14.91
CA SER A 579 9.51 3.43 -14.32
C SER A 579 10.18 2.40 -15.23
N THR A 580 10.99 1.54 -14.62
CA THR A 580 11.54 0.32 -15.24
C THR A 580 10.63 -0.89 -15.06
N VAL A 581 9.72 -0.84 -14.08
CA VAL A 581 8.82 -1.93 -13.66
C VAL A 581 7.36 -1.57 -13.97
N PRO A 582 6.44 -2.56 -14.01
CA PRO A 582 5.02 -2.29 -14.19
C PRO A 582 4.47 -1.36 -13.11
N LEU A 583 3.53 -0.50 -13.51
CA LEU A 583 2.83 0.37 -12.56
C LEU A 583 1.83 -0.45 -11.73
N CYS A 584 1.52 0.02 -10.54
CA CYS A 584 0.42 -0.49 -9.72
C CYS A 584 -0.72 0.55 -9.70
N PHE A 585 -1.79 0.27 -8.98
CA PHE A 585 -2.84 1.22 -8.62
C PHE A 585 -3.08 1.18 -7.10
N ALA A 586 -3.90 2.09 -6.57
CA ALA A 586 -4.33 2.09 -5.17
C ALA A 586 -5.80 1.63 -5.01
N PRO A 587 -6.17 0.99 -3.89
CA PRO A 587 -7.54 0.60 -3.59
C PRO A 587 -8.51 1.79 -3.69
N GLY A 588 -9.71 1.56 -4.22
CA GLY A 588 -10.77 2.57 -4.37
C GLY A 588 -10.51 3.68 -5.40
N ARG A 589 -9.25 4.08 -5.62
CA ARG A 589 -8.85 5.09 -6.60
C ARG A 589 -8.65 4.54 -8.00
N PHE A 590 -8.08 3.34 -8.13
CA PHE A 590 -7.69 2.66 -9.39
C PHE A 590 -6.73 3.41 -10.33
N ARG A 591 -6.44 4.70 -10.09
CA ARG A 591 -5.42 5.51 -10.77
C ARG A 591 -4.04 4.82 -10.72
N PRO A 592 -3.26 4.82 -11.81
CA PRO A 592 -1.88 4.34 -11.82
C PRO A 592 -1.00 5.09 -10.80
N THR A 593 -0.14 4.35 -10.11
CA THR A 593 0.80 4.81 -9.09
C THR A 593 2.02 3.89 -9.00
N LEU A 594 3.09 4.38 -8.36
CA LEU A 594 4.24 3.58 -7.94
C LEU A 594 4.35 3.63 -6.42
N PRO A 595 4.29 2.49 -5.71
CA PRO A 595 4.90 2.42 -4.38
C PRO A 595 6.38 2.83 -4.46
N THR A 596 6.88 3.61 -3.53
CA THR A 596 8.26 4.16 -3.55
C THR A 596 9.33 3.08 -3.72
N TRP A 597 9.16 1.91 -3.10
CA TRP A 597 10.05 0.75 -3.23
C TRP A 597 10.13 0.15 -4.65
N PHE A 598 9.24 0.52 -5.57
CA PHE A 598 9.40 0.21 -7.01
C PHE A 598 10.48 1.10 -7.68
N SER A 599 10.91 2.17 -7.02
CA SER A 599 11.85 3.18 -7.56
C SER A 599 13.24 3.17 -6.94
N VAL A 600 13.47 2.30 -5.94
CA VAL A 600 14.76 2.09 -5.26
C VAL A 600 15.30 0.73 -5.69
N TYR A 601 16.27 0.73 -6.62
CA TYR A 601 16.87 -0.46 -7.24
C TYR A 601 18.22 -0.15 -7.88
#